data_AF-A0AAV6DLU4-F1
#
_entry.id   AF-A0AAV6DLU4-F1
#
_cell.length_a   1.000
_cell.length_b   1.000
_cell.length_c   1.000
_cell.angle_alpha   90.00
_cell.angle_beta   90.00
_cell.angle_gamma   90.00
#
_symmetry.space_group_name_H-M   'P 1'
#
loop_
_entity.id
_entity.type
_entity.pdbx_description
1 polymer ?
#
loop_
_entity_poly.entity_id
_entity_poly.type
_entity_poly.pdbx_seq_one_letter_code
_entity_poly.pdbx_strand_id
1 'polypeptide(L)'
;MAKGKSEAEDPEAQPDSEAKARAKAERLEREKEDLLRDIAASTTNDLRAKIGYVLNHYPAARDSDVALAHLVWETFYPEYIEDGQVRLEDMYRLPRQGTMSRTRAKIQNEYGLFQPSAEVAGFRKGLREDTEKEVAADKPGPPVLSVHADESGKNQRFMVVGSVWVVDVGREWRVVDALREWKREAGVTGEFKFADLTKDKLPLAIDFVKKAMEHSALLGFKACVLDTQKVKGMAKEEVLYGLYYELAMSGMDHEIKAGRVVLPRWLYLVKDADDGTDALRLPELQRRLTERCREYFKDKVQVDSIVAAVSDDSLLLQLADLFSGSVARMYNKAGDNMNQKDEFAAFFQTIAGFEFVAKAEDEGEFVYLRRLL
;
A
#
# COMPACT_ATOMS: atom_id res chain seq x y z
N MET A 1 -3.62 -3.47 -80.21
CA MET A 1 -3.11 -2.21 -79.59
C MET A 1 -3.98 -1.96 -78.36
N ALA A 2 -3.52 -1.80 -77.12
CA ALA A 2 -2.26 -1.38 -76.54
C ALA A 2 -1.91 -2.27 -75.31
N LYS A 3 -0.65 -2.75 -75.22
CA LYS A 3 0.41 -2.38 -74.25
C LYS A 3 0.09 -2.66 -72.77
N GLY A 4 0.83 -3.60 -72.20
CA GLY A 4 0.87 -3.88 -70.76
C GLY A 4 1.84 -3.00 -69.98
N LYS A 5 2.02 -3.33 -68.70
CA LYS A 5 3.20 -3.04 -67.89
C LYS A 5 3.25 -3.97 -66.66
N SER A 6 4.40 -4.62 -66.51
CA SER A 6 4.88 -5.38 -65.35
C SER A 6 5.53 -4.44 -64.32
N GLU A 7 5.72 -5.00 -63.11
CA GLU A 7 6.80 -4.71 -62.14
C GLU A 7 6.82 -3.30 -61.51
N ALA A 8 7.27 -3.09 -60.28
CA ALA A 8 8.22 -3.83 -59.47
C ALA A 8 7.94 -3.60 -57.98
N GLU A 9 8.36 -4.59 -57.18
CA GLU A 9 8.56 -4.49 -55.75
C GLU A 9 9.68 -3.48 -55.42
N ASP A 10 9.49 -2.76 -54.32
CA ASP A 10 10.37 -1.72 -53.79
C ASP A 10 11.10 -2.26 -52.54
N PRO A 11 12.44 -2.38 -52.54
CA PRO A 11 13.21 -2.66 -51.34
C PRO A 11 14.13 -1.47 -51.00
N GLU A 12 13.62 -0.46 -50.29
CA GLU A 12 14.44 0.52 -49.57
C GLU A 12 14.29 0.35 -48.05
N ALA A 13 15.15 -0.50 -47.47
CA ALA A 13 15.43 -0.51 -46.03
C ALA A 13 16.78 0.21 -45.77
N GLN A 14 16.78 1.10 -44.78
CA GLN A 14 17.65 2.28 -44.68
C GLN A 14 19.08 2.04 -44.11
N PRO A 15 20.11 2.78 -44.57
CA PRO A 15 21.53 2.68 -44.17
C PRO A 15 21.89 3.19 -42.76
N ASP A 16 20.99 3.86 -42.04
CA ASP A 16 21.26 4.44 -40.70
C ASP A 16 21.24 3.39 -39.56
N SER A 17 20.68 2.19 -39.80
CA SER A 17 20.63 1.11 -38.81
C SER A 17 21.95 0.32 -38.70
N GLU A 18 22.65 0.14 -39.82
CA GLU A 18 23.89 -0.65 -39.90
C GLU A 18 25.07 0.07 -39.26
N ALA A 19 25.17 1.40 -39.45
CA ALA A 19 26.22 2.22 -38.84
C ALA A 19 26.13 2.23 -37.31
N LYS A 20 24.91 2.29 -36.75
CA LYS A 20 24.66 2.21 -35.29
C LYS A 20 24.98 0.83 -34.73
N ALA A 21 24.64 -0.23 -35.45
CA ALA A 21 24.96 -1.60 -35.05
C ALA A 21 26.48 -1.83 -34.97
N ARG A 22 27.22 -1.34 -35.97
CA ARG A 22 28.68 -1.45 -36.02
C ARG A 22 29.37 -0.68 -34.88
N ALA A 23 28.96 0.56 -34.62
CA ALA A 23 29.50 1.36 -33.52
C ALA A 23 29.24 0.73 -32.14
N LYS A 24 28.07 0.10 -31.95
CA LYS A 24 27.74 -0.64 -30.72
C LYS A 24 28.63 -1.87 -30.54
N ALA A 25 28.88 -2.63 -31.62
CA ALA A 25 29.74 -3.81 -31.59
C ALA A 25 31.19 -3.45 -31.26
N GLU A 26 31.73 -2.40 -31.87
CA GLU A 26 33.11 -1.93 -31.60
C GLU A 26 33.28 -1.44 -30.15
N ARG A 27 32.28 -0.76 -29.58
CA ARG A 27 32.30 -0.36 -28.17
C ARG A 27 32.29 -1.59 -27.24
N LEU A 28 31.49 -2.58 -27.57
CA LEU A 28 31.31 -3.77 -26.75
C LEU A 28 32.55 -4.67 -26.73
N GLU A 29 33.24 -4.83 -27.88
CA GLU A 29 34.53 -5.53 -27.91
C GLU A 29 35.63 -4.79 -27.12
N ARG A 30 35.69 -3.46 -27.18
CA ARG A 30 36.62 -2.69 -26.33
C ARG A 30 36.33 -2.88 -24.85
N GLU A 31 35.07 -2.76 -24.43
CA GLU A 31 34.68 -2.96 -23.02
C GLU A 31 35.01 -4.36 -22.50
N LYS A 32 34.95 -5.37 -23.38
CA LYS A 32 35.29 -6.77 -23.09
C LYS A 32 36.81 -6.97 -22.95
N GLU A 33 37.59 -6.40 -23.87
CA GLU A 33 39.07 -6.42 -23.80
C GLU A 33 39.58 -5.71 -22.54
N ASP A 34 39.01 -4.55 -22.21
CA ASP A 34 39.35 -3.80 -21.00
C ASP A 34 39.02 -4.59 -19.73
N LEU A 35 37.84 -5.22 -19.67
CA LEU A 35 37.46 -6.06 -18.53
C LEU A 35 38.40 -7.26 -18.35
N LEU A 36 38.80 -7.94 -19.43
CA LEU A 36 39.74 -9.06 -19.35
C LEU A 36 41.13 -8.60 -18.88
N ARG A 37 41.57 -7.42 -19.32
CA ARG A 37 42.80 -6.79 -18.86
C ARG A 37 42.73 -6.46 -17.37
N ASP A 38 41.63 -5.88 -16.91
CA ASP A 38 41.43 -5.50 -15.50
C ASP A 38 41.41 -6.71 -14.56
N ILE A 39 40.76 -7.80 -14.99
CA ILE A 39 40.77 -9.08 -14.25
C ILE A 39 42.20 -9.64 -14.18
N ALA A 40 42.93 -9.64 -15.30
CA ALA A 40 44.30 -10.16 -15.36
C ALA A 40 45.29 -9.32 -14.54
N ALA A 41 45.09 -8.00 -14.48
CA ALA A 41 45.95 -7.08 -13.74
C ALA A 41 45.65 -7.04 -12.23
N SER A 42 44.53 -7.62 -11.76
CA SER A 42 44.09 -7.64 -10.36
C SER A 42 44.09 -6.27 -9.66
N THR A 43 43.97 -5.18 -10.44
CA THR A 43 44.22 -3.81 -9.99
C THR A 43 43.10 -2.89 -10.43
N THR A 44 41.88 -3.09 -9.91
CA THR A 44 40.84 -2.05 -10.02
C THR A 44 39.90 -2.03 -8.82
N ASN A 45 39.46 -0.82 -8.46
CA ASN A 45 38.35 -0.59 -7.51
C ASN A 45 36.98 -0.68 -8.20
N ASP A 46 36.91 -1.09 -9.47
CA ASP A 46 35.67 -1.19 -10.23
C ASP A 46 34.87 -2.45 -9.85
N LEU A 47 33.60 -2.27 -9.48
CA LEU A 47 32.70 -3.36 -9.15
C LEU A 47 32.53 -4.35 -10.30
N ARG A 48 32.57 -3.89 -11.55
CA ARG A 48 32.45 -4.75 -12.74
C ARG A 48 33.63 -5.71 -12.87
N ALA A 49 34.85 -5.22 -12.62
CA ALA A 49 36.05 -6.06 -12.61
C ALA A 49 36.07 -7.03 -11.42
N LYS A 50 35.64 -6.59 -10.22
CA LYS A 50 35.46 -7.48 -9.05
C LYS A 50 34.48 -8.63 -9.35
N ILE A 51 33.35 -8.33 -9.99
CA ILE A 51 32.37 -9.34 -10.42
C ILE A 51 32.98 -10.25 -11.50
N GLY A 52 33.66 -9.69 -12.49
CA GLY A 52 34.36 -10.45 -13.53
C GLY A 52 35.40 -11.42 -12.95
N TYR A 53 36.15 -10.98 -11.94
CA TYR A 53 37.10 -11.81 -11.20
C TYR A 53 36.42 -12.98 -10.51
N VAL A 54 35.31 -12.76 -9.80
CA VAL A 54 34.56 -13.83 -9.15
C VAL A 54 33.97 -14.80 -10.17
N LEU A 55 33.40 -14.31 -11.26
CA LEU A 55 32.85 -15.16 -12.33
C LEU A 55 33.94 -15.98 -13.03
N ASN A 56 35.15 -15.44 -13.16
CA ASN A 56 36.29 -16.16 -13.74
C ASN A 56 36.72 -17.33 -12.85
N HIS A 57 36.90 -17.08 -11.54
CA HIS A 57 37.51 -18.03 -10.60
C HIS A 57 36.51 -18.98 -9.92
N TYR A 58 35.23 -18.61 -9.80
CA TYR A 58 34.21 -19.38 -9.10
C TYR A 58 33.02 -19.69 -10.02
N PRO A 59 33.02 -20.85 -10.70
CA PRO A 59 31.94 -21.24 -11.61
C PRO A 59 30.54 -21.22 -10.97
N ALA A 60 30.42 -21.54 -9.67
CA ALA A 60 29.15 -21.50 -8.94
C ALA A 60 28.48 -20.10 -8.93
N ALA A 61 29.28 -19.02 -9.04
CA ALA A 61 28.78 -17.65 -9.12
C ALA A 61 28.15 -17.30 -10.49
N ARG A 62 28.46 -18.08 -11.54
CA ARG A 62 27.88 -17.90 -12.89
C ARG A 62 26.40 -18.27 -12.91
N ASP A 63 26.03 -19.18 -12.02
CA ASP A 63 24.70 -19.79 -11.97
C ASP A 63 23.80 -19.22 -10.86
N SER A 64 24.35 -18.59 -9.80
CA SER A 64 23.58 -18.06 -8.66
C SER A 64 23.93 -16.61 -8.30
N ASP A 65 22.92 -15.74 -8.22
CA ASP A 65 23.07 -14.34 -7.79
C ASP A 65 23.46 -14.22 -6.31
N VAL A 66 22.96 -15.14 -5.50
CA VAL A 66 23.31 -15.22 -4.07
C VAL A 66 24.76 -15.65 -3.94
N ALA A 67 25.19 -16.71 -4.64
CA ALA A 67 26.58 -17.15 -4.61
C ALA A 67 27.54 -16.07 -5.09
N LEU A 68 27.18 -15.34 -6.16
CA LEU A 68 27.96 -14.20 -6.64
C LEU A 68 28.08 -13.11 -5.57
N ALA A 69 26.98 -12.74 -4.91
CA ALA A 69 26.98 -11.69 -3.89
C ALA A 69 27.88 -12.05 -2.71
N HIS A 70 27.72 -13.26 -2.17
CA HIS A 70 28.54 -13.76 -1.07
C HIS A 70 30.03 -13.74 -1.43
N LEU A 71 30.40 -14.33 -2.58
CA LEU A 71 31.80 -14.38 -3.01
C LEU A 71 32.40 -12.99 -3.27
N VAL A 72 31.63 -12.06 -3.82
CA VAL A 72 32.10 -10.67 -4.01
C VAL A 72 32.32 -9.96 -2.67
N TRP A 73 31.40 -10.12 -1.72
CA TRP A 73 31.52 -9.53 -0.40
C TRP A 73 32.71 -10.12 0.36
N GLU A 74 32.82 -11.45 0.45
CA GLU A 74 33.91 -12.14 1.15
C GLU A 74 35.28 -11.83 0.55
N THR A 75 35.37 -11.72 -0.79
CA THR A 75 36.66 -11.50 -1.46
C THR A 75 37.13 -10.05 -1.39
N PHE A 76 36.21 -9.07 -1.49
CA PHE A 76 36.58 -7.66 -1.71
C PHE A 76 36.10 -6.68 -0.63
N TYR A 77 35.34 -7.16 0.34
CA TYR A 77 34.80 -6.38 1.46
C TYR A 77 34.92 -7.13 2.81
N PRO A 78 36.03 -7.85 3.09
CA PRO A 78 36.16 -8.66 4.30
C PRO A 78 36.06 -7.81 5.59
N GLU A 79 36.37 -6.52 5.52
CA GLU A 79 36.26 -5.59 6.65
C GLU A 79 34.83 -5.37 7.16
N TYR A 80 33.82 -5.75 6.38
CA TYR A 80 32.40 -5.65 6.73
C TYR A 80 31.74 -7.00 7.02
N ILE A 81 32.54 -8.07 7.06
CA ILE A 81 32.06 -9.45 7.26
C ILE A 81 32.82 -10.07 8.43
N GLU A 82 32.07 -10.42 9.48
CA GLU A 82 32.61 -11.09 10.67
C GLU A 82 31.91 -12.44 10.81
N ASP A 83 32.67 -13.54 10.74
CA ASP A 83 32.16 -14.93 10.81
C ASP A 83 30.96 -15.23 9.89
N GLY A 84 30.97 -14.66 8.68
CA GLY A 84 29.89 -14.83 7.69
C GLY A 84 28.63 -14.01 7.98
N GLN A 85 28.70 -13.06 8.92
CA GLN A 85 27.62 -12.14 9.26
C GLN A 85 27.96 -10.70 8.84
N VAL A 86 26.91 -9.95 8.51
CA VAL A 86 27.01 -8.51 8.18
C VAL A 86 26.12 -7.74 9.15
N ARG A 87 26.68 -6.73 9.81
CA ARG A 87 25.91 -5.84 10.69
C ARG A 87 25.02 -4.93 9.84
N LEU A 88 23.81 -4.63 10.31
CA LEU A 88 22.84 -3.81 9.57
C LEU A 88 23.40 -2.44 9.15
N GLU A 89 24.26 -1.85 9.99
CA GLU A 89 24.93 -0.57 9.71
C GLU A 89 25.93 -0.66 8.54
N ASP A 90 26.54 -1.82 8.33
CA ASP A 90 27.53 -2.05 7.27
C ASP A 90 26.89 -2.48 5.94
N MET A 91 25.62 -2.90 5.95
CA MET A 91 24.90 -3.29 4.73
C MET A 91 24.88 -2.19 3.66
N TYR A 92 24.85 -0.92 4.06
CA TYR A 92 24.87 0.20 3.12
C TYR A 92 26.23 0.42 2.45
N ARG A 93 27.30 -0.18 2.98
CA ARG A 93 28.66 -0.11 2.46
C ARG A 93 28.96 -1.22 1.46
N LEU A 94 28.18 -2.30 1.49
CA LEU A 94 28.29 -3.42 0.56
C LEU A 94 27.60 -3.11 -0.78
N PRO A 95 28.14 -3.61 -1.91
CA PRO A 95 27.47 -3.50 -3.20
C PRO A 95 26.14 -4.26 -3.17
N ARG A 96 25.07 -3.63 -3.66
CA ARG A 96 23.73 -4.22 -3.67
C ARG A 96 23.66 -5.43 -4.61
N GLN A 97 23.00 -6.49 -4.16
CA GLN A 97 22.81 -7.72 -4.93
C GLN A 97 22.23 -7.46 -6.33
N GLY A 98 21.17 -6.65 -6.45
CA GLY A 98 20.59 -6.33 -7.76
C GLY A 98 21.55 -5.61 -8.74
N THR A 99 22.50 -4.79 -8.23
CA THR A 99 23.54 -4.19 -9.08
C THR A 99 24.54 -5.24 -9.54
N MET A 100 24.90 -6.18 -8.67
CA MET A 100 25.79 -7.29 -9.02
C MET A 100 25.14 -8.22 -10.05
N SER A 101 23.86 -8.55 -9.89
CA SER A 101 23.08 -9.36 -10.83
C SER A 101 23.00 -8.76 -12.23
N ARG A 102 22.72 -7.44 -12.34
CA ARG A 102 22.71 -6.74 -13.62
C ARG A 102 24.09 -6.73 -14.29
N THR A 103 25.13 -6.52 -13.50
CA THR A 103 26.51 -6.49 -14.00
C THR A 103 26.95 -7.87 -14.48
N ARG A 104 26.60 -8.94 -13.76
CA ARG A 104 26.78 -10.33 -14.23
C ARG A 104 26.04 -10.56 -15.54
N ALA A 105 24.78 -10.15 -15.62
CA ALA A 105 23.98 -10.31 -16.83
C ALA A 105 24.59 -9.57 -18.03
N LYS A 106 25.17 -8.38 -17.82
CA LYS A 106 25.92 -7.67 -18.87
C LYS A 106 27.16 -8.46 -19.29
N ILE A 107 27.98 -8.92 -18.34
CA ILE A 107 29.19 -9.69 -18.63
C ILE A 107 28.88 -10.99 -19.39
N GLN A 108 27.82 -11.70 -19.00
CA GLN A 108 27.42 -12.96 -19.63
C GLN A 108 26.73 -12.75 -20.96
N ASN A 109 25.68 -11.93 -21.02
CA ASN A 109 24.84 -11.83 -22.22
C ASN A 109 25.42 -10.87 -23.27
N GLU A 110 25.99 -9.75 -22.84
CA GLU A 110 26.52 -8.75 -23.77
C GLU A 110 27.96 -9.09 -24.17
N TYR A 111 28.85 -9.36 -23.21
CA TYR A 111 30.26 -9.64 -23.53
C TYR A 111 30.55 -11.09 -23.93
N GLY A 112 29.58 -12.00 -23.73
CA GLY A 112 29.76 -13.40 -24.04
C GLY A 112 30.70 -14.14 -23.08
N LEU A 113 31.08 -13.56 -21.94
CA LEU A 113 32.08 -14.11 -21.02
C LEU A 113 31.44 -14.87 -19.84
N PHE A 114 32.13 -15.90 -19.34
CA PHE A 114 31.78 -16.65 -18.12
C PHE A 114 30.33 -17.16 -18.10
N GLN A 115 29.92 -17.78 -19.22
CA GLN A 115 28.57 -18.30 -19.43
C GLN A 115 28.12 -19.25 -18.31
N PRO A 116 26.81 -19.28 -18.00
CA PRO A 116 26.24 -20.26 -17.09
C PRO A 116 26.31 -21.68 -17.68
N SER A 117 26.12 -22.69 -16.82
CA SER A 117 26.04 -24.09 -17.27
C SER A 117 24.84 -24.33 -18.21
N ALA A 118 24.95 -25.33 -19.09
CA ALA A 118 23.95 -25.60 -20.14
C ALA A 118 22.54 -25.91 -19.58
N GLU A 119 22.48 -26.50 -18.37
CA GLU A 119 21.25 -26.80 -17.64
C GLU A 119 20.54 -25.53 -17.15
N VAL A 120 21.30 -24.52 -16.72
CA VAL A 120 20.79 -23.22 -16.24
C VAL A 120 20.42 -22.28 -17.40
N ALA A 121 21.11 -22.39 -18.53
CA ALA A 121 20.83 -21.59 -19.74
C ALA A 121 19.43 -21.88 -20.33
N GLY A 122 19.00 -23.15 -20.31
CA GLY A 122 17.65 -23.56 -20.74
C GLY A 122 16.55 -23.08 -19.78
N PHE A 123 16.79 -23.21 -18.47
CA PHE A 123 15.85 -22.79 -17.43
C PHE A 123 15.63 -21.26 -17.42
N ARG A 124 16.69 -20.46 -17.64
CA ARG A 124 16.61 -18.99 -17.67
C ARG A 124 15.88 -18.41 -18.90
N LYS A 125 15.80 -19.16 -20.01
CA LYS A 125 15.08 -18.71 -21.21
C LYS A 125 13.55 -18.83 -21.02
N GLY A 126 13.10 -19.93 -20.39
CA GLY A 126 11.69 -20.08 -19.98
C GLY A 126 11.32 -19.11 -18.86
N LEU A 127 12.20 -18.96 -17.85
CA LEU A 127 11.97 -18.06 -16.73
C LEU A 127 11.94 -16.58 -17.16
N ARG A 128 12.69 -16.14 -18.17
CA ARG A 128 12.60 -14.74 -18.64
C ARG A 128 11.26 -14.40 -19.29
N GLU A 129 10.69 -15.31 -20.07
CA GLU A 129 9.40 -15.07 -20.72
C GLU A 129 8.23 -15.11 -19.71
N ASP A 130 8.34 -15.95 -18.68
CA ASP A 130 7.37 -16.02 -17.59
C ASP A 130 7.58 -14.88 -16.58
N THR A 131 8.82 -14.59 -16.17
CA THR A 131 9.17 -13.49 -15.27
C THR A 131 9.00 -12.11 -15.90
N GLU A 132 9.15 -11.92 -17.22
CA GLU A 132 8.82 -10.62 -17.83
C GLU A 132 7.30 -10.38 -17.86
N LYS A 133 6.49 -11.43 -18.02
CA LYS A 133 5.03 -11.36 -17.90
C LYS A 133 4.58 -11.19 -16.44
N GLU A 134 5.23 -11.90 -15.51
CA GLU A 134 4.97 -11.81 -14.08
C GLU A 134 5.46 -10.48 -13.49
N VAL A 135 6.67 -10.00 -13.80
CA VAL A 135 7.22 -8.71 -13.29
C VAL A 135 6.53 -7.50 -13.93
N ALA A 136 6.01 -7.61 -15.16
CA ALA A 136 5.13 -6.60 -15.72
C ALA A 136 3.75 -6.57 -15.00
N ALA A 137 3.28 -7.72 -14.51
CA ALA A 137 2.07 -7.83 -13.69
C ALA A 137 2.30 -7.53 -12.18
N ASP A 138 3.53 -7.67 -11.70
CA ASP A 138 3.94 -7.64 -10.29
C ASP A 138 4.77 -6.39 -9.93
N LYS A 139 4.60 -5.30 -10.70
CA LYS A 139 4.94 -3.98 -10.16
C LYS A 139 4.02 -3.76 -8.97
N PRO A 140 4.54 -3.57 -7.74
CA PRO A 140 3.68 -3.28 -6.60
C PRO A 140 2.87 -2.03 -6.95
N GLY A 141 1.55 -2.15 -6.83
CA GLY A 141 0.63 -1.05 -7.07
C GLY A 141 0.95 0.15 -6.17
N PRO A 142 0.34 1.32 -6.45
CA PRO A 142 0.29 2.42 -5.49
C PRO A 142 0.00 1.93 -4.05
N PRO A 143 0.60 2.53 -3.01
CA PRO A 143 0.32 2.16 -1.63
C PRO A 143 -1.18 2.18 -1.34
N VAL A 144 -1.63 1.18 -0.58
CA VAL A 144 -3.04 1.04 -0.18
C VAL A 144 -3.29 1.87 1.07
N LEU A 145 -4.39 2.63 1.04
CA LEU A 145 -5.02 3.23 2.19
C LEU A 145 -6.24 2.37 2.54
N SER A 146 -6.28 1.87 3.77
CA SER A 146 -7.35 1.01 4.27
C SER A 146 -8.35 1.82 5.11
N VAL A 147 -9.64 1.60 4.90
CA VAL A 147 -10.74 2.27 5.61
C VAL A 147 -11.64 1.22 6.22
N HIS A 148 -11.76 1.23 7.55
CA HIS A 148 -12.70 0.39 8.30
C HIS A 148 -13.83 1.27 8.79
N ALA A 149 -15.06 0.94 8.42
CA ALA A 149 -16.21 1.80 8.66
C ALA A 149 -17.37 1.04 9.28
N ASP A 150 -18.09 1.75 10.14
CA ASP A 150 -19.29 1.26 10.81
C ASP A 150 -20.29 2.40 10.98
N GLU A 151 -21.56 2.08 11.20
CA GLU A 151 -22.63 3.06 11.29
C GLU A 151 -23.38 3.06 12.62
N SER A 152 -23.81 4.26 13.02
CA SER A 152 -24.55 4.46 14.26
C SER A 152 -25.70 5.43 14.07
N GLY A 153 -26.70 5.34 14.96
CA GLY A 153 -27.88 6.20 14.90
C GLY A 153 -28.88 5.88 13.78
N LYS A 154 -28.87 4.67 13.19
CA LYS A 154 -29.77 4.25 12.07
C LYS A 154 -31.26 4.58 12.28
N ASN A 155 -31.72 4.60 13.54
CA ASN A 155 -33.11 4.85 13.93
C ASN A 155 -33.31 6.17 14.70
N GLN A 156 -32.33 7.07 14.67
CA GLN A 156 -32.35 8.36 15.35
C GLN A 156 -32.40 9.50 14.32
N ARG A 157 -32.47 10.76 14.80
CA ARG A 157 -32.52 11.93 13.91
C ARG A 157 -31.25 12.03 13.07
N PHE A 158 -30.08 11.89 13.71
CA PHE A 158 -28.81 11.94 13.02
C PHE A 158 -28.27 10.53 12.80
N MET A 159 -28.10 10.16 11.55
CA MET A 159 -27.41 8.93 11.14
C MET A 159 -25.93 9.26 10.93
N VAL A 160 -25.05 8.37 11.37
CA VAL A 160 -23.60 8.55 11.28
C VAL A 160 -22.97 7.33 10.64
N VAL A 161 -22.07 7.53 9.68
CA VAL A 161 -21.08 6.52 9.28
C VAL A 161 -19.73 7.02 9.76
N GLY A 162 -19.12 6.30 10.69
CA GLY A 162 -17.79 6.57 11.24
C GLY A 162 -16.76 5.58 10.70
N SER A 163 -15.49 5.96 10.71
CA SER A 163 -14.43 5.13 10.16
C SER A 163 -13.06 5.39 10.77
N VAL A 164 -12.21 4.37 10.70
CA VAL A 164 -10.77 4.39 10.96
C VAL A 164 -10.02 4.17 9.66
N TRP A 165 -9.09 5.06 9.37
CA TRP A 165 -8.28 5.10 8.17
C TRP A 165 -6.85 4.74 8.53
N VAL A 166 -6.26 3.79 7.82
CA VAL A 166 -4.86 3.41 7.95
C VAL A 166 -4.12 3.84 6.70
N VAL A 167 -3.24 4.82 6.85
CA VAL A 167 -2.60 5.54 5.74
C VAL A 167 -1.53 4.69 5.02
N ASP A 168 -1.06 3.63 5.68
CA ASP A 168 -0.07 2.68 5.15
C ASP A 168 -0.42 1.26 5.60
N VAL A 169 -1.02 0.46 4.71
CA VAL A 169 -1.38 -0.94 4.97
C VAL A 169 -0.17 -1.81 5.35
N GLY A 170 1.04 -1.47 4.88
CA GLY A 170 2.28 -2.16 5.29
C GLY A 170 2.61 -2.01 6.77
N ARG A 171 1.92 -1.10 7.47
CA ARG A 171 2.05 -0.84 8.91
C ARG A 171 0.74 -1.08 9.68
N GLU A 172 -0.35 -1.42 9.00
CA GLU A 172 -1.65 -1.75 9.63
C GLU A 172 -1.50 -2.85 10.69
N TRP A 173 -0.73 -3.89 10.35
CA TRP A 173 -0.45 -5.00 11.26
C TRP A 173 0.17 -4.55 12.58
N ARG A 174 0.93 -3.45 12.62
CA ARG A 174 1.53 -2.94 13.86
C ARG A 174 0.46 -2.44 14.82
N VAL A 175 -0.57 -1.77 14.29
CA VAL A 175 -1.70 -1.28 15.09
C VAL A 175 -2.52 -2.47 15.57
N VAL A 176 -2.87 -3.39 14.66
CA VAL A 176 -3.68 -4.57 14.98
C VAL A 176 -2.99 -5.47 15.99
N ASP A 177 -1.69 -5.72 15.84
CA ASP A 177 -0.91 -6.57 16.74
C ASP A 177 -0.78 -5.93 18.13
N ALA A 178 -0.50 -4.62 18.21
CA ALA A 178 -0.47 -3.89 19.47
C ALA A 178 -1.82 -3.93 20.22
N LEU A 179 -2.93 -3.81 19.49
CA LEU A 179 -4.28 -3.91 20.07
C LEU A 179 -4.62 -5.34 20.51
N ARG A 180 -4.20 -6.34 19.73
CA ARG A 180 -4.40 -7.76 20.05
C ARG A 180 -3.60 -8.17 21.29
N GLU A 181 -2.34 -7.75 21.35
CA GLU A 181 -1.47 -7.92 22.51
C GLU A 181 -2.07 -7.26 23.75
N TRP A 182 -2.52 -6.01 23.63
CA TRP A 182 -3.18 -5.32 24.73
C TRP A 182 -4.45 -6.05 25.20
N LYS A 183 -5.33 -6.52 24.30
CA LYS A 183 -6.54 -7.28 24.70
C LYS A 183 -6.16 -8.55 25.46
N ARG A 184 -5.10 -9.24 25.04
CA ARG A 184 -4.58 -10.44 25.70
C ARG A 184 -4.07 -10.13 27.11
N GLU A 185 -3.29 -9.06 27.27
CA GLU A 185 -2.74 -8.63 28.57
C GLU A 185 -3.82 -8.13 29.53
N ALA A 186 -4.81 -7.40 29.01
CA ALA A 186 -5.96 -6.91 29.76
C ALA A 186 -7.00 -7.98 30.06
N GLY A 187 -6.84 -9.21 29.56
CA GLY A 187 -7.79 -10.32 29.76
C GLY A 187 -9.14 -10.14 29.05
N VAL A 188 -9.18 -9.36 27.97
CA VAL A 188 -10.41 -9.07 27.21
C VAL A 188 -10.61 -10.12 26.12
N THR A 189 -11.66 -10.93 26.24
CA THR A 189 -11.97 -12.04 25.31
C THR A 189 -13.11 -11.75 24.33
N GLY A 190 -13.81 -10.63 24.48
CA GLY A 190 -14.95 -10.25 23.64
C GLY A 190 -14.71 -9.05 22.74
N GLU A 191 -15.73 -8.71 21.96
CA GLU A 191 -15.76 -7.52 21.11
C GLU A 191 -16.04 -6.24 21.93
N PHE A 192 -15.45 -5.12 21.50
CA PHE A 192 -15.92 -3.81 21.94
C PHE A 192 -17.03 -3.32 21.02
N LYS A 193 -18.22 -3.11 21.61
CA LYS A 193 -19.34 -2.42 20.97
C LYS A 193 -19.74 -1.21 21.78
N PHE A 194 -19.93 -0.06 21.14
CA PHE A 194 -20.41 1.17 21.75
C PHE A 194 -21.80 0.96 22.37
N ALA A 195 -22.66 0.18 21.71
CA ALA A 195 -23.97 -0.20 22.20
C ALA A 195 -23.91 -0.90 23.58
N ASP A 196 -22.85 -1.67 23.82
CA ASP A 196 -22.67 -2.52 25.01
C ASP A 196 -21.80 -1.87 26.10
N LEU A 197 -21.47 -0.58 25.97
CA LEU A 197 -20.69 0.14 26.98
C LEU A 197 -21.45 0.22 28.31
N THR A 198 -20.91 -0.47 29.31
CA THR A 198 -21.28 -0.40 30.73
C THR A 198 -20.21 0.36 31.52
N LYS A 199 -20.51 0.71 32.77
CA LYS A 199 -19.52 1.34 33.66
C LYS A 199 -18.24 0.52 33.81
N ASP A 200 -18.37 -0.81 33.84
CA ASP A 200 -17.22 -1.72 34.00
C ASP A 200 -16.40 -1.86 32.71
N LYS A 201 -17.04 -1.77 31.54
CA LYS A 201 -16.35 -1.83 30.23
C LYS A 201 -15.73 -0.50 29.81
N LEU A 202 -16.20 0.62 30.37
CA LEU A 202 -15.77 1.96 29.98
C LEU A 202 -14.24 2.16 30.09
N PRO A 203 -13.57 1.84 31.23
CA PRO A 203 -12.12 1.99 31.33
C PRO A 203 -11.36 1.19 30.27
N LEU A 204 -11.79 -0.04 30.01
CA LEU A 204 -11.18 -0.91 29.00
C LEU A 204 -11.36 -0.35 27.59
N ALA A 205 -12.55 0.18 27.26
CA ALA A 205 -12.79 0.79 25.96
C ALA A 205 -11.93 2.07 25.77
N ILE A 206 -11.79 2.88 26.82
CA ILE A 206 -10.92 4.07 26.80
C ILE A 206 -9.46 3.65 26.56
N ASP A 207 -8.97 2.65 27.29
CA ASP A 207 -7.59 2.20 27.18
C ASP A 207 -7.32 1.51 25.84
N PHE A 208 -8.30 0.81 25.27
CA PHE A 208 -8.24 0.26 23.91
C PHE A 208 -8.03 1.36 22.86
N VAL A 209 -8.78 2.47 22.96
CA VAL A 209 -8.60 3.62 22.06
C VAL A 209 -7.26 4.31 22.30
N LYS A 210 -6.85 4.52 23.56
CA LYS A 210 -5.52 5.10 23.87
C LYS A 210 -4.41 4.27 23.27
N LYS A 211 -4.52 2.94 23.33
CA LYS A 211 -3.53 2.02 22.75
C LYS A 211 -3.45 2.20 21.23
N ALA A 212 -4.59 2.37 20.55
CA ALA A 212 -4.59 2.73 19.13
C ALA A 212 -3.90 4.09 18.89
N MET A 213 -4.09 5.06 19.79
CA MET A 213 -3.57 6.42 19.62
C MET A 213 -2.04 6.52 19.77
N GLU A 214 -1.39 5.52 20.35
CA GLU A 214 0.08 5.37 20.28
C GLU A 214 0.58 5.28 18.82
N HIS A 215 -0.30 4.90 17.89
CA HIS A 215 -0.05 4.83 16.45
C HIS A 215 -0.81 5.91 15.65
N SER A 216 -1.22 7.01 16.29
CA SER A 216 -2.01 8.10 15.67
C SER A 216 -1.43 8.63 14.35
N ALA A 217 -0.10 8.63 14.18
CA ALA A 217 0.54 9.03 12.92
C ALA A 217 0.07 8.18 11.71
N LEU A 218 -0.32 6.92 11.94
CA LEU A 218 -0.81 5.99 10.92
C LEU A 218 -2.34 6.01 10.78
N LEU A 219 -3.05 6.57 11.77
CA LEU A 219 -4.50 6.47 11.89
C LEU A 219 -5.21 7.79 11.59
N GLY A 220 -6.35 7.73 10.93
CA GLY A 220 -7.30 8.84 10.81
C GLY A 220 -8.69 8.40 11.24
N PHE A 221 -9.45 9.28 11.90
CA PHE A 221 -10.86 9.03 12.20
C PHE A 221 -11.72 9.96 11.35
N LYS A 222 -12.70 9.42 10.62
CA LYS A 222 -13.58 10.25 9.80
C LYS A 222 -15.02 9.83 9.96
N ALA A 223 -15.94 10.78 10.02
CA ALA A 223 -17.36 10.47 10.03
C ALA A 223 -18.17 11.40 9.13
N CYS A 224 -19.22 10.84 8.54
CA CYS A 224 -20.29 11.59 7.88
C CYS A 224 -21.53 11.58 8.77
N VAL A 225 -22.08 12.75 9.06
CA VAL A 225 -23.27 12.93 9.88
C VAL A 225 -24.40 13.50 9.04
N LEU A 226 -25.56 12.86 9.03
CA LEU A 226 -26.72 13.24 8.23
C LEU A 226 -27.96 13.49 9.10
N ASP A 227 -28.62 14.63 8.93
CA ASP A 227 -29.97 14.83 9.45
C ASP A 227 -30.98 14.06 8.59
N THR A 228 -31.48 12.94 9.10
CA THR A 228 -32.46 12.07 8.41
C THR A 228 -33.75 12.81 8.06
N GLN A 229 -34.05 13.94 8.70
CA GLN A 229 -35.22 14.76 8.35
C GLN A 229 -35.10 15.40 6.97
N LYS A 230 -33.88 15.59 6.43
CA LYS A 230 -33.64 16.20 5.11
C LYS A 230 -33.79 15.25 3.93
N VAL A 231 -33.72 13.95 4.19
CA VAL A 231 -33.82 12.87 3.19
C VAL A 231 -35.08 12.03 3.40
N LYS A 232 -36.11 12.60 4.03
CA LYS A 232 -37.40 11.93 4.21
C LYS A 232 -37.95 11.44 2.87
N GLY A 233 -38.28 10.15 2.83
CA GLY A 233 -38.84 9.50 1.64
C GLY A 233 -37.82 8.72 0.80
N MET A 234 -36.52 8.87 1.05
CA MET A 234 -35.50 8.00 0.47
C MET A 234 -35.42 6.66 1.22
N ALA A 235 -35.00 5.60 0.52
CA ALA A 235 -34.77 4.30 1.15
C ALA A 235 -33.58 4.40 2.13
N LYS A 236 -33.68 3.76 3.31
CA LYS A 236 -32.65 3.83 4.36
C LYS A 236 -31.30 3.33 3.84
N GLU A 237 -31.31 2.26 3.06
CA GLU A 237 -30.12 1.64 2.48
C GLU A 237 -29.49 2.57 1.43
N GLU A 238 -30.29 3.23 0.60
CA GLU A 238 -29.78 4.22 -0.37
C GLU A 238 -29.07 5.37 0.35
N VAL A 239 -29.66 5.86 1.44
CA VAL A 239 -29.08 6.89 2.29
C VAL A 239 -27.78 6.42 2.93
N LEU A 240 -27.76 5.21 3.52
CA LEU A 240 -26.60 4.64 4.18
C LEU A 240 -25.41 4.47 3.22
N TYR A 241 -25.63 3.88 2.05
CA TYR A 241 -24.59 3.72 1.04
C TYR A 241 -24.16 5.05 0.42
N GLY A 242 -25.06 6.04 0.38
CA GLY A 242 -24.72 7.43 0.10
C GLY A 242 -23.74 8.01 1.12
N LEU A 243 -23.89 7.70 2.41
CA LEU A 243 -22.94 8.13 3.44
C LEU A 243 -21.60 7.42 3.35
N TYR A 244 -21.55 6.12 3.05
CA TYR A 244 -20.29 5.42 2.77
C TYR A 244 -19.54 6.05 1.58
N TYR A 245 -20.26 6.42 0.52
CA TYR A 245 -19.70 7.13 -0.62
C TYR A 245 -19.11 8.49 -0.22
N GLU A 246 -19.88 9.30 0.51
CA GLU A 246 -19.42 10.63 0.95
C GLU A 246 -18.24 10.52 1.91
N LEU A 247 -18.23 9.51 2.80
CA LEU A 247 -17.14 9.25 3.74
C LEU A 247 -15.84 8.96 2.99
N ALA A 248 -15.89 8.06 2.00
CA ALA A 248 -14.73 7.72 1.19
C ALA A 248 -14.20 8.91 0.39
N MET A 249 -15.08 9.67 -0.27
CA MET A 249 -14.67 10.82 -1.08
C MET A 249 -14.11 11.96 -0.24
N SER A 250 -14.85 12.39 0.79
CA SER A 250 -14.45 13.52 1.64
C SER A 250 -13.27 13.18 2.56
N GLY A 251 -13.21 11.95 3.08
CA GLY A 251 -12.09 11.49 3.88
C GLY A 251 -10.78 11.41 3.09
N MET A 252 -10.82 10.96 1.84
CA MET A 252 -9.63 10.91 0.97
C MET A 252 -9.15 12.33 0.63
N ASP A 253 -10.08 13.23 0.30
CA ASP A 253 -9.77 14.63 0.05
C ASP A 253 -9.15 15.31 1.29
N HIS A 254 -9.67 15.03 2.49
CA HIS A 254 -9.11 15.49 3.76
C HIS A 254 -7.67 14.99 3.97
N GLU A 255 -7.42 13.69 3.85
CA GLU A 255 -6.08 13.11 4.05
C GLU A 255 -5.03 13.64 3.06
N ILE A 256 -5.44 13.93 1.82
CA ILE A 256 -4.57 14.58 0.82
C ILE A 256 -4.30 16.04 1.20
N LYS A 257 -5.32 16.81 1.55
CA LYS A 257 -5.19 18.23 1.93
C LYS A 257 -4.37 18.41 3.21
N ALA A 258 -4.52 17.50 4.17
CA ALA A 258 -3.73 17.46 5.39
C ALA A 258 -2.26 17.04 5.14
N GLY A 259 -1.90 16.61 3.93
CA GLY A 259 -0.54 16.21 3.57
C GLY A 259 -0.11 14.85 4.13
N ARG A 260 -1.05 14.09 4.71
CA ARG A 260 -0.82 12.75 5.27
C ARG A 260 -0.77 11.69 4.18
N VAL A 261 -1.50 11.90 3.09
CA VAL A 261 -1.52 11.04 1.92
C VAL A 261 -0.81 11.70 0.73
N VAL A 262 0.13 10.97 0.14
CA VAL A 262 0.78 11.33 -1.12
C VAL A 262 0.22 10.47 -2.24
N LEU A 263 -0.19 11.07 -3.35
CA LEU A 263 -0.70 10.34 -4.51
C LEU A 263 0.44 9.75 -5.37
N PRO A 264 0.24 8.60 -6.04
CA PRO A 264 -1.02 7.85 -6.17
C PRO A 264 -1.32 6.93 -4.97
N ARG A 265 -2.60 6.55 -4.83
CA ARG A 265 -3.09 5.62 -3.80
C ARG A 265 -4.16 4.67 -4.31
N TRP A 266 -4.20 3.50 -3.69
CA TRP A 266 -5.35 2.59 -3.76
C TRP A 266 -6.21 2.74 -2.52
N LEU A 267 -7.52 2.73 -2.67
CA LEU A 267 -8.50 2.79 -1.60
C LEU A 267 -9.09 1.40 -1.40
N TYR A 268 -8.89 0.86 -0.21
CA TYR A 268 -9.53 -0.37 0.27
C TYR A 268 -10.55 0.00 1.35
N LEU A 269 -11.80 -0.42 1.21
CA LEU A 269 -12.86 -0.14 2.19
C LEU A 269 -13.46 -1.43 2.74
N VAL A 270 -13.49 -1.53 4.06
CA VAL A 270 -14.14 -2.57 4.83
C VAL A 270 -15.28 -1.92 5.61
N LYS A 271 -16.50 -2.41 5.42
CA LYS A 271 -17.61 -2.08 6.31
C LYS A 271 -17.97 -3.26 7.22
N ASP A 272 -18.63 -3.00 8.34
CA ASP A 272 -19.21 -4.07 9.14
C ASP A 272 -20.28 -4.81 8.33
N ALA A 273 -20.37 -6.14 8.49
CA ALA A 273 -21.27 -6.98 7.73
C ALA A 273 -22.73 -6.76 8.17
N ASP A 274 -23.63 -6.61 7.21
CA ASP A 274 -25.05 -6.37 7.46
C ASP A 274 -25.88 -7.44 6.71
N ASP A 275 -27.04 -7.81 7.26
CA ASP A 275 -27.86 -8.89 6.70
C ASP A 275 -28.49 -8.48 5.35
N GLY A 276 -27.95 -9.00 4.25
CA GLY A 276 -28.71 -9.32 3.04
C GLY A 276 -28.71 -8.31 1.87
N THR A 277 -28.14 -7.11 2.01
CA THR A 277 -28.09 -6.13 0.88
C THR A 277 -26.70 -5.90 0.29
N ASP A 278 -25.66 -6.34 0.98
CA ASP A 278 -24.25 -6.11 0.62
C ASP A 278 -23.88 -6.63 -0.77
N ALA A 279 -24.37 -7.82 -1.12
CA ALA A 279 -24.08 -8.47 -2.40
C ALA A 279 -24.50 -7.62 -3.62
N LEU A 280 -25.53 -6.78 -3.48
CA LEU A 280 -25.99 -5.89 -4.55
C LEU A 280 -25.37 -4.49 -4.42
N ARG A 281 -25.25 -3.97 -3.19
CA ARG A 281 -24.91 -2.57 -2.94
C ARG A 281 -23.41 -2.29 -2.94
N LEU A 282 -22.56 -3.23 -2.51
CA LEU A 282 -21.11 -3.03 -2.54
C LEU A 282 -20.56 -2.91 -3.97
N PRO A 283 -20.97 -3.75 -4.95
CA PRO A 283 -20.55 -3.57 -6.34
C PRO A 283 -21.06 -2.26 -6.97
N GLU A 284 -22.24 -1.77 -6.56
CA GLU A 284 -22.75 -0.46 -6.98
C GLU A 284 -21.90 0.68 -6.40
N LEU A 285 -21.63 0.65 -5.09
CA LEU A 285 -20.78 1.61 -4.42
C LEU A 285 -19.36 1.63 -5.02
N GLN A 286 -18.76 0.46 -5.28
CA GLN A 286 -17.42 0.36 -5.86
C GLN A 286 -17.37 0.98 -7.26
N ARG A 287 -18.35 0.71 -8.13
CA ARG A 287 -18.42 1.34 -9.46
C ARG A 287 -18.51 2.86 -9.35
N ARG A 288 -19.44 3.36 -8.52
CA ARG A 288 -19.65 4.79 -8.33
C ARG A 288 -18.41 5.50 -7.77
N LEU A 289 -17.75 4.92 -6.78
CA LEU A 289 -16.50 5.45 -6.24
C LEU A 289 -15.36 5.39 -7.27
N THR A 290 -15.25 4.31 -8.05
CA THR A 290 -14.23 4.20 -9.10
C THR A 290 -14.36 5.30 -10.14
N GLU A 291 -15.57 5.53 -10.64
CA GLU A 291 -15.87 6.59 -11.62
C GLU A 291 -15.56 7.97 -11.03
N ARG A 292 -16.02 8.24 -9.80
CA ARG A 292 -15.80 9.53 -9.16
C ARG A 292 -14.33 9.77 -8.83
N CYS A 293 -13.62 8.77 -8.32
CA CYS A 293 -12.20 8.89 -8.00
C CYS A 293 -11.37 9.19 -9.26
N ARG A 294 -11.69 8.55 -10.39
CA ARG A 294 -11.09 8.86 -11.69
C ARG A 294 -11.30 10.32 -12.06
N GLU A 295 -12.53 10.81 -11.99
CA GLU A 295 -12.88 12.18 -12.37
C GLU A 295 -12.24 13.23 -11.44
N TYR A 296 -12.39 13.06 -10.13
CA TYR A 296 -11.98 14.04 -9.13
C TYR A 296 -10.47 14.03 -8.86
N PHE A 297 -9.87 12.84 -8.71
CA PHE A 297 -8.43 12.69 -8.43
C PHE A 297 -7.58 12.47 -9.69
N LYS A 298 -8.17 12.52 -10.90
CA LYS A 298 -7.49 12.38 -12.20
C LYS A 298 -6.68 11.08 -12.28
N ASP A 299 -7.34 9.95 -12.01
CA ASP A 299 -6.78 8.58 -11.96
C ASP A 299 -5.67 8.34 -10.92
N LYS A 300 -5.41 9.30 -10.03
CA LYS A 300 -4.38 9.15 -8.97
C LYS A 300 -4.88 8.41 -7.73
N VAL A 301 -6.18 8.28 -7.56
CA VAL A 301 -6.82 7.41 -6.57
C VAL A 301 -7.60 6.35 -7.33
N GLN A 302 -7.34 5.09 -7.03
CA GLN A 302 -8.08 3.96 -7.58
C GLN A 302 -8.74 3.19 -6.44
N VAL A 303 -9.96 2.70 -6.66
CA VAL A 303 -10.62 1.82 -5.69
C VAL A 303 -10.12 0.41 -5.95
N ASP A 304 -9.49 -0.20 -4.96
CA ASP A 304 -9.03 -1.59 -5.02
C ASP A 304 -10.21 -2.53 -4.83
N SER A 305 -10.77 -2.54 -3.61
CA SER A 305 -11.91 -3.37 -3.28
C SER A 305 -12.74 -2.76 -2.15
N ILE A 306 -14.04 -3.10 -2.14
CA ILE A 306 -14.97 -2.77 -1.08
C ILE A 306 -15.61 -4.06 -0.59
N VAL A 307 -15.42 -4.38 0.69
CA VAL A 307 -15.86 -5.64 1.29
C VAL A 307 -16.64 -5.42 2.58
N ALA A 308 -17.43 -6.43 2.95
CA ALA A 308 -18.02 -6.55 4.26
C ALA A 308 -17.21 -7.55 5.10
N ALA A 309 -17.01 -7.26 6.38
CA ALA A 309 -16.35 -8.15 7.32
C ALA A 309 -17.10 -8.15 8.67
N VAL A 310 -16.99 -9.26 9.42
CA VAL A 310 -17.60 -9.37 10.74
C VAL A 310 -16.71 -8.66 11.77
N SER A 311 -17.30 -7.78 12.57
CA SER A 311 -16.62 -6.96 13.58
C SER A 311 -15.92 -7.75 14.71
N ASP A 312 -16.39 -8.95 15.04
CA ASP A 312 -15.74 -9.87 16.00
C ASP A 312 -14.25 -10.13 15.64
N ASP A 313 -13.96 -10.26 14.34
CA ASP A 313 -12.63 -10.59 13.82
C ASP A 313 -11.76 -9.35 13.51
N SER A 314 -12.33 -8.14 13.60
CA SER A 314 -11.66 -6.91 13.18
C SER A 314 -11.59 -5.84 14.26
N LEU A 315 -10.39 -5.70 14.86
CA LEU A 315 -10.11 -4.67 15.86
C LEU A 315 -10.28 -3.24 15.32
N LEU A 316 -10.09 -3.05 14.01
CA LEU A 316 -10.28 -1.74 13.36
C LEU A 316 -11.76 -1.42 13.14
N LEU A 317 -12.61 -2.42 12.86
CA LEU A 317 -14.08 -2.22 12.88
C LEU A 317 -14.58 -1.92 14.28
N GLN A 318 -14.04 -2.56 15.32
CA GLN A 318 -14.38 -2.24 16.72
C GLN A 318 -14.02 -0.79 17.08
N LEU A 319 -12.88 -0.29 16.61
CA LEU A 319 -12.54 1.14 16.77
C LEU A 319 -13.49 2.03 15.97
N ALA A 320 -13.90 1.61 14.77
CA ALA A 320 -14.84 2.36 13.95
C ALA A 320 -16.22 2.46 14.62
N ASP A 321 -16.73 1.38 15.22
CA ASP A 321 -17.98 1.36 16.00
C ASP A 321 -17.90 2.27 17.23
N LEU A 322 -16.81 2.16 18.01
CA LEU A 322 -16.59 3.02 19.17
C LEU A 322 -16.59 4.51 18.79
N PHE A 323 -15.97 4.85 17.65
CA PHE A 323 -15.93 6.21 17.13
C PHE A 323 -17.28 6.66 16.54
N SER A 324 -17.92 5.84 15.69
CA SER A 324 -19.21 6.13 15.04
C SER A 324 -20.29 6.36 16.11
N GLY A 325 -20.32 5.50 17.14
CA GLY A 325 -21.19 5.60 18.29
C GLY A 325 -20.94 6.84 19.14
N SER A 326 -19.68 7.24 19.32
CA SER A 326 -19.32 8.46 20.03
C SER A 326 -19.83 9.71 19.31
N VAL A 327 -19.64 9.81 17.99
CA VAL A 327 -20.15 10.92 17.18
C VAL A 327 -21.68 10.93 17.20
N ALA A 328 -22.33 9.79 16.96
CA ALA A 328 -23.79 9.68 16.98
C ALA A 328 -24.38 10.06 18.34
N ARG A 329 -23.71 9.68 19.44
CA ARG A 329 -24.14 10.03 20.80
C ARG A 329 -24.15 11.53 21.03
N MET A 330 -23.14 12.25 20.54
CA MET A 330 -23.07 13.72 20.68
C MET A 330 -24.17 14.42 19.89
N TYR A 331 -24.46 13.98 18.66
CA TYR A 331 -25.50 14.59 17.83
C TYR A 331 -26.93 14.25 18.27
N ASN A 332 -27.17 13.03 18.74
CA ASN A 332 -28.49 12.55 19.16
C ASN A 332 -28.71 12.66 20.67
N LYS A 333 -27.86 13.42 21.39
CA LYS A 333 -28.00 13.58 22.83
C LYS A 333 -29.36 14.18 23.16
N ALA A 334 -30.11 13.49 24.02
CA ALA A 334 -31.40 13.94 24.55
C ALA A 334 -31.31 14.02 26.08
N GLY A 335 -31.45 15.23 26.62
CA GLY A 335 -31.42 15.50 28.06
C GLY A 335 -30.02 15.69 28.67
N ASP A 336 -30.00 16.07 29.94
CA ASP A 336 -28.79 16.48 30.68
C ASP A 336 -28.13 15.34 31.48
N ASN A 337 -28.78 14.17 31.59
CA ASN A 337 -28.24 13.06 32.37
C ASN A 337 -27.03 12.43 31.67
N MET A 338 -25.84 12.57 32.28
CA MET A 338 -24.62 11.91 31.84
C MET A 338 -24.61 10.43 32.24
N ASN A 339 -24.26 9.58 31.28
CA ASN A 339 -23.94 8.17 31.50
C ASN A 339 -22.57 7.82 30.88
N GLN A 340 -22.16 6.55 31.01
CA GLN A 340 -20.88 6.05 30.53
C GLN A 340 -20.64 6.26 29.02
N LYS A 341 -21.71 6.29 28.20
CA LYS A 341 -21.60 6.54 26.75
C LYS A 341 -21.36 8.03 26.47
N ASP A 342 -21.92 8.92 27.29
CA ASP A 342 -21.61 10.35 27.23
C ASP A 342 -20.16 10.62 27.63
N GLU A 343 -19.67 9.92 28.66
CA GLU A 343 -18.27 10.02 29.10
C GLU A 343 -17.31 9.52 28.02
N PHE A 344 -17.59 8.37 27.42
CA PHE A 344 -16.78 7.84 26.32
C PHE A 344 -16.78 8.76 25.09
N ALA A 345 -17.94 9.31 24.72
CA ALA A 345 -18.06 10.24 23.60
C ALA A 345 -17.29 11.55 23.86
N ALA A 346 -17.33 12.07 25.09
CA ALA A 346 -16.57 13.24 25.50
C ALA A 346 -15.05 12.98 25.46
N PHE A 347 -14.61 11.77 25.83
CA PHE A 347 -13.21 11.35 25.69
C PHE A 347 -12.74 11.38 24.23
N PHE A 348 -13.53 10.83 23.30
CA PHE A 348 -13.19 10.89 21.87
C PHE A 348 -13.17 12.32 21.32
N GLN A 349 -14.10 13.17 21.75
CA GLN A 349 -14.09 14.59 21.39
C GLN A 349 -12.82 15.30 21.89
N THR A 350 -12.34 14.93 23.09
CA THR A 350 -11.08 15.45 23.64
C THR A 350 -9.89 15.02 22.79
N ILE A 351 -9.86 13.76 22.33
CA ILE A 351 -8.83 13.27 21.39
C ILE A 351 -8.87 14.05 20.06
N ALA A 352 -10.07 14.33 19.55
CA ALA A 352 -10.23 15.04 18.29
C ALA A 352 -9.74 16.49 18.34
N GLY A 353 -9.74 17.11 19.53
CA GLY A 353 -9.29 18.48 19.74
C GLY A 353 -10.30 19.54 19.29
N PHE A 354 -11.52 19.16 18.91
CA PHE A 354 -12.61 20.07 18.53
C PHE A 354 -13.98 19.50 18.92
N GLU A 355 -14.99 20.37 19.02
CA GLU A 355 -16.35 19.95 19.36
C GLU A 355 -17.08 19.35 18.16
N PHE A 356 -17.66 18.15 18.34
CA PHE A 356 -18.34 17.44 17.25
C PHE A 356 -19.56 18.19 16.73
N VAL A 357 -20.25 18.95 17.60
CA VAL A 357 -21.50 19.66 17.31
C VAL A 357 -21.29 21.18 17.10
N ALA A 358 -20.04 21.64 16.92
CA ALA A 358 -19.76 23.05 16.64
C ALA A 358 -20.40 23.55 15.33
N LYS A 359 -20.69 24.85 15.26
CA LYS A 359 -21.29 25.50 14.07
C LYS A 359 -20.29 25.76 12.93
N ALA A 360 -18.99 25.78 13.21
CA ALA A 360 -17.93 25.93 12.22
C ALA A 360 -17.39 24.56 11.79
N GLU A 361 -16.95 24.43 10.53
CA GLU A 361 -16.16 23.28 10.06
C GLU A 361 -14.79 23.31 10.76
N ASP A 362 -14.75 22.87 12.01
CA ASP A 362 -13.50 22.58 12.69
C ASP A 362 -13.05 21.18 12.26
N GLU A 363 -11.89 21.13 11.62
CA GLU A 363 -11.24 19.90 11.16
C GLU A 363 -9.95 19.71 11.93
N GLY A 364 -9.74 18.50 12.47
CA GLY A 364 -8.47 18.10 13.06
C GLY A 364 -7.53 17.53 11.99
N GLU A 365 -6.24 17.41 12.33
CA GLU A 365 -5.24 16.83 11.43
C GLU A 365 -5.57 15.36 11.08
N PHE A 366 -6.08 14.59 12.05
CA PHE A 366 -6.40 13.18 11.86
C PHE A 366 -7.89 12.85 12.08
N VAL A 367 -8.66 13.72 12.75
CA VAL A 367 -10.12 13.57 12.92
C VAL A 367 -10.87 14.55 12.01
N TYR A 368 -11.82 14.05 11.22
CA TYR A 368 -12.63 14.85 10.30
C TYR A 368 -14.12 14.50 10.38
N LEU A 369 -14.99 15.52 10.41
CA LEU A 369 -16.44 15.36 10.42
C LEU A 369 -17.09 16.07 9.23
N ARG A 370 -17.66 15.31 8.30
CA ARG A 370 -18.51 15.86 7.23
C ARG A 370 -19.95 15.97 7.72
N ARG A 371 -20.44 17.21 7.82
CA ARG A 371 -21.81 17.53 8.22
C ARG A 371 -22.71 17.69 7.00
N LEU A 372 -23.63 16.75 6.81
CA LEU A 372 -24.75 16.83 5.86
C LEU A 372 -26.01 17.24 6.62
N LEU A 373 -25.89 18.35 7.36
CA LEU A 373 -26.93 18.87 8.24
C LEU A 373 -28.00 19.60 7.50
#